data_AF-A0A0B6YBI6-F1
#
_entry.id   AF-A0A0B6YBI6-F1
#
_cell.length_a   1.000
_cell.length_b   1.000
_cell.length_c   1.000
_cell.angle_alpha   90.00
_cell.angle_beta   90.00
_cell.angle_gamma   90.00
#
_symmetry.space_group_name_H-M   'P 1'
#
loop_
_entity.id
_entity.type
_entity.pdbx_description
1 polymer ?
#
loop_
_entity_poly.entity_id
_entity_poly.type
_entity_poly.pdbx_seq_one_letter_code
_entity_poly.pdbx_strand_id
1 'polypeptide(L)'
;QMFTWFVFLFSYRSCIYKNENIGQQYWMKMQHVEPVPRFAHQLVYDHIRKVHYLFGGNPGKDSLPRLRLDDFWSLKLTRPSSEYLLRRCRFLIRKHQFLEMSSREPRKAMAYLQTDLANMVDHNDPEETKEFQLLASSLFSCDSSDNSSDVVNYYSEECSNPHFSQRTELFDLLVEFFPETMT
;
A
#
# COMPACT_ATOMS: atom_id res chain seq x y z
N GLN A 1 -5.13 2.49 -24.64
CA GLN A 1 -3.68 2.29 -24.38
C GLN A 1 -3.43 2.53 -22.89
N MET A 2 -2.53 1.78 -22.26
CA MET A 2 -2.16 1.95 -20.84
C MET A 2 -1.07 3.01 -20.67
N PHE A 3 -0.98 3.65 -19.51
CA PHE A 3 0.18 4.47 -19.13
C PHE A 3 1.11 3.63 -18.25
N THR A 4 2.35 3.45 -18.67
CA THR A 4 3.32 2.61 -17.95
C THR A 4 4.66 3.32 -17.91
N TRP A 5 5.23 3.46 -16.71
CA TRP A 5 6.56 3.99 -16.51
C TRP A 5 7.53 2.85 -16.30
N PHE A 6 8.49 2.73 -17.21
CA PHE A 6 9.61 1.83 -17.08
C PHE A 6 10.83 2.63 -16.63
N VAL A 7 11.56 2.10 -15.64
CA VAL A 7 12.90 2.59 -15.30
C VAL A 7 13.90 1.50 -15.63
N PHE A 8 14.95 1.89 -16.33
CA PHE A 8 16.07 1.02 -16.65
C PHE A 8 17.10 1.11 -15.52
N LEU A 9 17.18 0.07 -14.70
CA LEU A 9 18.32 -0.17 -13.82
C LEU A 9 19.24 -1.16 -14.54
N PHE A 10 20.54 -0.91 -14.49
CA PHE A 10 21.56 -1.70 -15.19
C PHE A 10 21.34 -3.21 -14.93
N SER A 11 21.07 -3.94 -16.02
CA SER A 11 20.95 -5.41 -16.15
C SER A 11 19.57 -6.08 -16.04
N TYR A 12 18.48 -5.40 -15.66
CA TYR A 12 17.12 -5.96 -15.81
C TYR A 12 16.04 -4.88 -15.94
N ARG A 13 14.97 -5.17 -16.70
CA ARG A 13 13.83 -4.25 -16.87
C ARG A 13 12.90 -4.41 -15.68
N SER A 14 12.80 -3.38 -14.84
CA SER A 14 11.82 -3.32 -13.76
C SER A 14 10.70 -2.34 -14.11
N CYS A 15 9.47 -2.85 -14.14
CA CYS A 15 8.29 -2.00 -14.20
C CYS A 15 8.02 -1.50 -12.78
N ILE A 16 8.16 -0.19 -12.57
CA ILE A 16 7.99 0.43 -11.24
C ILE A 16 6.61 1.04 -11.04
N TYR A 17 5.89 1.30 -12.13
CA TYR A 17 4.52 1.79 -12.10
C TYR A 17 3.81 1.39 -13.38
N LYS A 18 2.64 0.78 -13.21
CA LYS A 18 1.73 0.40 -14.28
C LYS A 18 0.31 0.72 -13.84
N ASN A 19 -0.44 1.38 -14.71
CA ASN A 19 -1.87 1.56 -14.52
C ASN A 19 -2.64 0.97 -15.69
N GLU A 20 -3.48 -0.02 -15.39
CA GLU A 20 -4.31 -0.73 -16.37
C GLU A 20 -5.77 -0.25 -16.38
N ASN A 21 -6.14 0.73 -15.55
CA ASN A 21 -7.50 1.22 -15.47
C ASN A 21 -7.91 1.90 -16.79
N ILE A 22 -9.06 1.51 -17.34
CA ILE A 22 -9.60 2.06 -18.60
C ILE A 22 -10.90 2.84 -18.36
N GLY A 23 -11.54 2.63 -17.20
CA GLY A 23 -12.85 3.19 -16.87
C GLY A 23 -12.86 4.72 -16.81
N GLN A 24 -13.86 5.34 -17.43
CA GLN A 24 -13.99 6.80 -17.44
C GLN A 24 -14.15 7.38 -16.03
N GLN A 25 -14.88 6.69 -15.15
CA GLN A 25 -15.06 7.11 -13.75
C GLN A 25 -13.74 7.15 -12.98
N TYR A 26 -12.86 6.18 -13.21
CA TYR A 26 -11.53 6.17 -12.60
C TYR A 26 -10.73 7.41 -13.01
N TRP A 27 -10.69 7.69 -14.32
CA TRP A 27 -9.93 8.83 -14.85
C TRP A 27 -10.52 10.19 -14.45
N MET A 28 -11.83 10.29 -14.24
CA MET A 28 -12.43 11.49 -13.64
C MET A 28 -11.92 11.72 -12.21
N LYS A 29 -11.81 10.64 -11.40
CA LYS A 29 -11.30 10.73 -10.03
C LYS A 29 -9.81 11.05 -9.98
N MET A 30 -9.03 10.48 -10.89
CA MET A 30 -7.57 10.58 -10.90
C MET A 30 -7.00 11.76 -11.71
N GLN A 31 -7.85 12.63 -12.27
CA GLN A 31 -7.45 13.71 -13.18
C GLN A 31 -6.38 14.67 -12.63
N HIS A 32 -6.23 14.76 -11.30
CA HIS A 32 -5.23 15.61 -10.63
C HIS A 32 -4.12 14.83 -9.92
N VAL A 33 -4.22 13.50 -9.91
CA VAL A 33 -3.28 12.62 -9.23
C VAL A 33 -2.26 12.07 -10.22
N GLU A 34 -2.70 11.77 -11.44
CA GLU A 34 -1.86 11.14 -12.45
C GLU A 34 -2.32 11.46 -13.88
N PRO A 35 -1.38 11.44 -14.85
CA PRO A 35 -1.72 11.68 -16.25
C PRO A 35 -2.51 10.52 -16.85
N VAL A 36 -3.56 10.86 -17.61
CA VAL A 36 -4.25 9.88 -18.47
C VAL A 36 -3.30 9.27 -19.52
N PRO A 37 -3.59 8.06 -20.02
CA PRO A 37 -2.84 7.49 -21.13
C PRO A 37 -2.87 8.40 -22.36
N ARG A 38 -1.71 8.55 -23.01
CA ARG A 38 -1.51 9.58 -24.03
C ARG A 38 -0.41 9.22 -25.03
N PHE A 39 -0.60 9.65 -26.27
CA PHE A 39 0.36 9.57 -27.36
C PHE A 39 1.05 10.91 -27.57
N ALA A 40 2.16 10.89 -28.31
CA ALA A 40 2.89 12.08 -28.78
C ALA A 40 3.14 13.12 -27.68
N HIS A 41 3.37 12.65 -26.46
CA HIS A 41 3.79 13.46 -25.33
C HIS A 41 5.29 13.74 -25.41
N GLN A 42 5.74 14.79 -24.74
CA GLN A 42 7.17 15.03 -24.54
C GLN A 42 7.58 14.55 -23.16
N LEU A 43 8.73 13.87 -23.07
CA LEU A 43 9.26 13.33 -21.83
C LEU A 43 10.71 13.76 -21.65
N VAL A 44 11.02 14.40 -20.52
CA VAL A 44 12.37 14.90 -20.19
C VAL A 44 12.76 14.40 -18.80
N TYR A 45 14.00 13.96 -18.63
CA TYR A 45 14.55 13.57 -17.34
C TYR A 45 15.57 14.59 -16.84
N ASP A 46 15.35 15.15 -15.66
CA ASP A 46 16.31 15.99 -14.93
C ASP A 46 17.19 15.10 -14.05
N HIS A 47 18.44 14.91 -14.44
CA HIS A 47 19.38 14.05 -13.72
C HIS A 47 19.90 14.65 -12.41
N ILE A 48 19.80 15.97 -12.21
CA ILE A 48 20.23 16.65 -10.99
C ILE A 48 19.15 16.47 -9.93
N ARG A 49 17.90 16.78 -10.29
CA ARG A 49 16.74 16.67 -9.39
C ARG A 49 16.17 15.26 -9.29
N LYS A 50 16.56 14.36 -10.20
CA LYS A 50 16.03 12.99 -10.33
C LYS A 50 14.51 12.97 -10.58
N VAL A 51 14.02 13.88 -11.42
CA VAL A 51 12.60 14.06 -11.74
C VAL A 51 12.37 13.83 -13.23
N HIS A 52 11.30 13.12 -13.58
CA HIS A 52 10.82 13.04 -14.95
C HIS A 52 9.69 14.04 -15.15
N TYR A 53 9.74 14.79 -16.25
CA TYR A 53 8.73 15.74 -16.64
C TYR A 53 8.03 15.26 -17.91
N LEU A 54 6.70 15.34 -17.90
CA LEU A 54 5.84 14.94 -19.00
C LEU A 54 4.98 16.13 -19.40
N PHE A 55 5.01 16.49 -20.68
CA PHE A 55 4.22 17.60 -21.20
C PHE A 55 3.27 17.16 -22.30
N GLY A 56 2.02 17.58 -22.16
CA GLY A 56 0.96 17.49 -23.16
C GLY A 56 0.75 16.11 -23.75
N GLY A 57 0.54 16.06 -25.07
CA GLY A 57 0.23 14.86 -25.83
C GLY A 57 -1.21 14.82 -26.31
N ASN A 58 -1.69 13.65 -26.72
CA ASN A 58 -3.08 13.44 -27.11
C ASN A 58 -3.66 12.18 -26.47
N PRO A 59 -4.92 12.19 -26.00
CA PRO A 59 -5.51 11.08 -25.27
C PRO A 59 -6.07 9.98 -26.20
N GLY A 60 -5.92 10.10 -27.52
CA GLY A 60 -6.42 9.10 -28.49
C GLY A 60 -7.93 8.87 -28.45
N LYS A 61 -8.73 9.92 -28.19
CA LYS A 61 -10.20 9.84 -28.20
C LYS A 61 -10.73 10.01 -29.63
N ASP A 62 -11.40 9.00 -30.16
CA ASP A 62 -11.95 9.00 -31.54
C ASP A 62 -12.94 10.14 -31.79
N SER A 63 -13.73 10.52 -30.77
CA SER A 63 -14.67 11.65 -30.85
C SER A 63 -13.98 13.02 -30.94
N LEU A 64 -12.71 13.12 -30.56
CA LEU A 64 -11.95 14.37 -30.48
C LEU A 64 -10.52 14.17 -31.03
N PRO A 65 -10.34 13.88 -32.34
CA PRO A 65 -9.05 13.50 -32.91
C PRO A 65 -7.99 14.62 -32.86
N ARG A 66 -8.44 15.87 -32.80
CA ARG A 66 -7.58 17.06 -32.72
C ARG A 66 -7.25 17.48 -31.28
N LEU A 67 -7.82 16.82 -30.27
CA LEU A 67 -7.57 17.18 -28.88
C LEU A 67 -6.08 17.03 -28.55
N ARG A 68 -5.52 18.08 -27.97
CA ARG A 68 -4.17 18.12 -27.41
C ARG A 68 -4.28 18.50 -25.95
N LEU A 69 -3.54 17.77 -25.14
CA LEU A 69 -3.40 18.06 -23.72
C LEU A 69 -2.36 19.17 -23.59
N ASP A 70 -2.66 20.15 -22.74
CA ASP A 70 -1.77 21.27 -22.40
C ASP A 70 -1.50 21.24 -20.88
N ASP A 71 -1.17 20.06 -20.39
CA ASP A 71 -0.90 19.77 -18.99
C ASP A 71 0.58 19.42 -18.79
N PHE A 72 1.06 19.65 -17.57
CA PHE A 72 2.44 19.40 -17.20
C PHE A 72 2.49 18.55 -15.94
N TRP A 73 3.20 17.43 -16.02
CA TRP A 73 3.31 16.45 -14.95
C TRP A 73 4.76 16.25 -14.57
N SER A 74 5.00 15.98 -13.28
CA SER A 74 6.29 15.59 -12.76
C SER A 74 6.18 14.28 -11.99
N LEU A 75 7.09 13.33 -12.27
CA LEU A 75 7.23 12.09 -11.54
C LEU A 75 8.59 12.07 -10.83
N LYS A 76 8.57 12.03 -9.50
CA LYS A 76 9.75 11.81 -8.67
C LYS A 76 9.69 10.43 -8.06
N LEU A 77 10.70 9.63 -8.34
CA LEU A 77 10.82 8.28 -7.79
C LEU A 77 11.71 8.35 -6.56
N THR A 78 11.16 8.00 -5.41
CA THR A 78 11.89 7.95 -4.15
C THR A 78 12.15 6.50 -3.77
N ARG A 79 13.41 6.14 -3.62
CA ARG A 79 13.79 4.87 -3.00
C ARG A 79 13.62 5.03 -1.49
N PRO A 80 12.78 4.21 -0.82
CA PRO A 80 12.69 4.22 0.63
C PRO A 80 14.04 3.94 1.28
N SER A 81 14.34 4.59 2.40
CA SER A 81 15.56 4.32 3.16
C SER A 81 15.48 2.95 3.86
N SER A 82 16.63 2.31 4.10
CA SER A 82 16.66 1.05 4.86
C SER A 82 16.03 1.20 6.25
N GLU A 83 16.22 2.35 6.90
CA GLU A 83 15.61 2.67 8.19
C GLU A 83 14.08 2.72 8.11
N TYR A 84 13.53 3.37 7.08
CA TYR A 84 12.08 3.40 6.84
C TYR A 84 11.53 1.99 6.63
N LEU A 85 12.21 1.17 5.81
CA LEU A 85 11.80 -0.22 5.58
C LEU A 85 11.81 -1.04 6.88
N LEU A 86 12.88 -0.94 7.67
CA LEU A 86 12.97 -1.62 8.97
C LEU A 86 11.88 -1.18 9.94
N ARG A 87 11.59 0.13 10.01
CA ARG A 87 10.49 0.67 10.81
C ARG A 87 9.16 0.10 10.35
N ARG A 88 8.91 0.04 9.03
CA ARG A 88 7.67 -0.52 8.48
C ARG A 88 7.54 -2.02 8.78
N CYS A 89 8.60 -2.81 8.59
CA CYS A 89 8.59 -4.23 8.93
C CYS A 89 8.32 -4.47 10.42
N ARG A 90 8.98 -3.71 11.31
CA ARG A 90 8.72 -3.76 12.75
C ARG A 90 7.28 -3.37 13.07
N PHE A 91 6.76 -2.32 12.46
CA PHE A 91 5.38 -1.91 12.64
C PHE A 91 4.41 -3.02 12.23
N LEU A 92 4.60 -3.69 11.09
CA LEU A 92 3.74 -4.78 10.64
C LEU A 92 3.73 -5.96 11.63
N ILE A 93 4.90 -6.35 12.15
CA ILE A 93 5.02 -7.39 13.17
C ILE A 93 4.28 -6.99 14.45
N ARG A 94 4.51 -5.76 14.93
CA ARG A 94 3.86 -5.24 16.16
C ARG A 94 2.36 -5.09 15.98
N LYS A 95 1.91 -4.67 14.80
CA LYS A 95 0.48 -4.56 14.44
C LYS A 95 -0.18 -5.93 14.53
N HIS A 96 0.45 -6.95 13.95
CA HIS A 96 -0.05 -8.32 14.04
C HIS A 96 -0.08 -8.82 15.48
N GLN A 97 0.99 -8.59 16.26
CA GLN A 97 1.03 -8.93 17.67
C GLN A 97 -0.11 -8.26 18.46
N PHE A 98 -0.37 -6.98 18.19
CA PHE A 98 -1.49 -6.25 18.78
C PHE A 98 -2.84 -6.88 18.44
N LEU A 99 -3.07 -7.25 17.17
CA LEU A 99 -4.31 -7.90 16.76
C LEU A 99 -4.50 -9.23 17.50
N GLU A 100 -3.46 -10.06 17.64
CA GLU A 100 -3.53 -11.30 18.42
C GLU A 100 -3.83 -11.04 19.91
N MET A 101 -3.21 -10.02 20.50
CA MET A 101 -3.43 -9.63 21.89
C MET A 101 -4.82 -9.02 22.11
N SER A 102 -5.37 -8.32 21.11
CA SER A 102 -6.66 -7.64 21.21
C SER A 102 -7.82 -8.60 21.46
N SER A 103 -7.75 -9.81 20.90
CA SER A 103 -8.77 -10.85 21.08
C SER A 103 -8.74 -11.51 22.47
N ARG A 104 -7.58 -11.50 23.14
CA ARG A 104 -7.39 -12.21 24.42
C ARG A 104 -7.38 -11.27 25.62
N GLU A 105 -6.67 -10.15 25.50
CA GLU A 105 -6.38 -9.24 26.61
C GLU A 105 -6.50 -7.75 26.17
N PRO A 106 -7.72 -7.23 25.93
CA PRO A 106 -7.94 -5.88 25.39
C PRO A 106 -7.24 -4.76 26.17
N ARG A 107 -7.18 -4.87 27.51
CA ARG A 107 -6.52 -3.87 28.36
C ARG A 107 -5.01 -3.81 28.14
N LYS A 108 -4.35 -4.96 27.99
CA LYS A 108 -2.93 -5.04 27.68
C LYS A 108 -2.66 -4.62 26.23
N ALA A 109 -3.54 -4.99 25.31
CA ALA A 109 -3.47 -4.55 23.92
C ALA A 109 -3.56 -3.02 23.81
N MET A 110 -4.43 -2.37 24.58
CA MET A 110 -4.51 -0.90 24.65
C MET A 110 -3.20 -0.27 25.16
N ALA A 111 -2.63 -0.80 26.25
CA ALA A 111 -1.35 -0.30 26.77
C ALA A 111 -0.21 -0.47 25.74
N TYR A 112 -0.17 -1.60 25.05
CA TYR A 112 0.78 -1.87 23.97
C TYR A 112 0.59 -0.92 22.78
N LEU A 113 -0.66 -0.65 22.39
CA LEU A 113 -0.99 0.29 21.32
C LEU A 113 -0.46 1.69 21.62
N GLN A 114 -0.69 2.18 22.84
CA GLN A 114 -0.29 3.51 23.31
C GLN A 114 1.22 3.69 23.46
N THR A 115 1.98 2.59 23.60
CA THR A 115 3.42 2.63 23.85
C THR A 115 4.19 2.13 22.64
N ASP A 116 4.26 0.82 22.46
CA ASP A 116 5.08 0.16 21.46
C ASP A 116 4.68 0.45 20.01
N LEU A 117 3.38 0.52 19.73
CA LEU A 117 2.91 0.84 18.37
C LEU A 117 2.97 2.34 18.10
N ALA A 118 2.50 3.17 19.03
CA ALA A 118 2.53 4.62 18.89
C ALA A 118 3.95 5.15 18.62
N ASN A 119 4.97 4.57 19.26
CA ASN A 119 6.37 4.95 19.07
C ASN A 119 6.94 4.60 17.69
N MET A 120 6.32 3.68 16.95
CA MET A 120 6.80 3.22 15.63
C MET A 120 6.10 3.93 14.47
N VAL A 121 4.98 4.62 14.74
CA VAL A 121 4.17 5.34 13.77
C VAL A 121 4.71 6.76 13.62
N ASP A 122 4.84 7.23 12.37
CA ASP A 122 5.10 8.63 12.11
C ASP A 122 3.79 9.43 12.13
N HIS A 123 3.55 10.15 13.22
CA HIS A 123 2.34 10.97 13.40
C HIS A 123 2.32 12.23 12.53
N ASN A 124 3.38 12.52 11.78
CA ASN A 124 3.37 13.57 10.76
C ASN A 124 2.84 13.07 9.41
N ASP A 125 2.75 11.74 9.21
CA ASP A 125 2.14 11.14 8.04
C ASP A 125 0.64 10.90 8.30
N PRO A 126 -0.27 11.57 7.55
CA PRO A 126 -1.70 11.40 7.74
C PRO A 126 -2.19 9.97 7.44
N GLU A 127 -1.53 9.25 6.53
CA GLU A 127 -1.94 7.87 6.18
C GLU A 127 -1.56 6.89 7.28
N GLU A 128 -0.35 6.99 7.84
CA GLU A 128 0.05 6.17 8.99
C GLU A 128 -0.77 6.49 10.24
N THR A 129 -1.04 7.78 10.48
CA THR A 129 -1.88 8.22 11.59
C THR A 129 -3.29 7.65 11.47
N LYS A 130 -3.85 7.65 10.26
CA LYS A 130 -5.16 7.04 9.98
C LYS A 130 -5.13 5.53 10.20
N GLU A 131 -4.09 4.82 9.73
CA GLU A 131 -3.92 3.39 10.00
C GLU A 131 -3.89 3.09 11.50
N PHE A 132 -3.15 3.91 12.27
CA PHE A 132 -3.06 3.79 13.72
C PHE A 132 -4.40 4.06 14.43
N GLN A 133 -5.15 5.08 14.01
CA GLN A 133 -6.48 5.37 14.54
C GLN A 133 -7.47 4.24 14.27
N LEU A 134 -7.40 3.61 13.09
CA LEU A 134 -8.22 2.44 12.77
C LEU A 134 -7.91 1.25 13.69
N LEU A 135 -6.63 1.02 14.02
CA LEU A 135 -6.25 0.01 15.01
C LEU A 135 -6.79 0.32 16.42
N ALA A 136 -6.81 1.58 16.82
CA ALA A 136 -7.45 1.98 18.07
C ALA A 136 -8.96 1.70 18.03
N SER A 137 -9.62 2.01 16.92
CA SER A 137 -11.06 1.82 16.75
C SER A 137 -11.49 0.35 16.78
N SER A 138 -10.62 -0.58 16.35
CA SER A 138 -10.92 -2.01 16.36
C SER A 138 -11.03 -2.58 17.78
N LEU A 139 -10.41 -1.95 18.79
CA LEU A 139 -10.58 -2.34 20.20
C LEU A 139 -12.01 -2.10 20.70
N PHE A 140 -12.72 -1.15 20.12
CA PHE A 140 -14.05 -0.71 20.56
C PHE A 140 -15.19 -1.24 19.69
N SER A 141 -14.87 -1.92 18.58
CA SER A 141 -15.86 -2.46 17.64
C SER A 141 -16.42 -3.83 18.08
N CYS A 142 -16.01 -4.31 19.25
CA CYS A 142 -16.49 -5.55 19.84
C CYS A 142 -17.72 -5.27 20.72
N ASP A 143 -18.90 -5.03 20.12
CA ASP A 143 -20.22 -5.09 20.77
C ASP A 143 -21.39 -4.94 19.75
N SER A 144 -21.40 -5.72 18.66
CA SER A 144 -22.55 -5.67 17.71
C SER A 144 -22.96 -7.01 17.08
N SER A 145 -22.45 -8.14 17.56
CA SER A 145 -22.89 -9.45 17.06
C SER A 145 -23.06 -10.46 18.19
N ASP A 146 -24.06 -10.22 19.03
CA ASP A 146 -24.74 -11.30 19.77
C ASP A 146 -25.91 -11.80 18.91
N ASN A 147 -25.74 -12.98 18.30
CA ASN A 147 -26.71 -14.10 18.34
C ASN A 147 -26.32 -15.26 17.41
N SER A 148 -26.26 -16.45 18.03
CA SER A 148 -26.39 -17.83 17.53
C SER A 148 -25.43 -18.32 16.43
N SER A 149 -24.69 -19.41 16.62
CA SER A 149 -25.27 -20.73 16.87
C SER A 149 -24.23 -21.75 17.36
N ASP A 150 -24.64 -22.51 18.38
CA ASP A 150 -24.05 -23.75 18.85
C ASP A 150 -23.92 -24.80 17.74
N VAL A 151 -22.71 -25.31 17.48
CA VAL A 151 -22.48 -26.74 17.19
C VAL A 151 -21.09 -27.11 17.70
N VAL A 152 -21.04 -27.89 18.78
CA VAL A 152 -19.83 -28.52 19.30
C VAL A 152 -19.44 -29.66 18.35
N ASN A 153 -18.35 -29.51 17.58
CA ASN A 153 -17.78 -30.58 16.79
C ASN A 153 -16.59 -31.20 17.54
N TYR A 154 -16.84 -32.36 18.16
CA TYR A 154 -15.86 -33.26 18.75
C TYR A 154 -15.13 -33.96 17.58
N TYR A 155 -13.79 -34.12 17.65
CA TYR A 155 -12.88 -34.75 16.67
C TYR A 155 -12.22 -33.87 15.59
N SER A 156 -11.21 -33.08 15.99
CA SER A 156 -9.96 -32.90 15.22
C SER A 156 -8.86 -32.28 16.10
N GLU A 157 -8.08 -33.12 16.77
CA GLU A 157 -6.78 -32.74 17.32
C GLU A 157 -5.77 -32.57 16.18
N GLU A 158 -5.85 -31.45 15.46
CA GLU A 158 -4.66 -30.81 14.93
C GLU A 158 -4.56 -29.44 15.58
N CYS A 159 -3.44 -29.20 16.26
CA CYS A 159 -3.11 -27.96 16.96
C CYS A 159 -2.91 -26.82 15.95
N SER A 160 -3.96 -26.44 15.23
CA SER A 160 -3.98 -25.35 14.27
C SER A 160 -4.05 -24.06 15.07
N ASN A 161 -2.91 -23.42 15.30
CA ASN A 161 -2.86 -22.09 15.87
C ASN A 161 -3.83 -21.19 15.05
N PRO A 162 -4.87 -20.59 15.66
CA PRO A 162 -5.87 -19.81 14.93
C PRO A 162 -5.25 -18.62 14.18
N HIS A 163 -4.01 -18.26 14.52
CA HIS A 163 -3.24 -17.20 13.90
C HIS A 163 -2.28 -17.67 12.79
N PHE A 164 -2.22 -18.97 12.49
CA PHE A 164 -1.26 -19.50 11.52
C PHE A 164 -1.41 -18.86 10.13
N SER A 165 -2.64 -18.77 9.60
CA SER A 165 -2.90 -18.14 8.30
C SER A 165 -2.43 -16.69 8.26
N GLN A 166 -2.79 -15.92 9.29
CA GLN A 166 -2.48 -14.49 9.38
C GLN A 166 -0.96 -14.24 9.51
N ARG A 167 -0.25 -15.11 10.23
CA ARG A 167 1.22 -15.08 10.33
C ARG A 167 1.91 -15.43 9.02
N THR A 168 1.38 -16.38 8.25
CA THR A 168 1.90 -16.71 6.92
C THR A 168 1.69 -15.56 5.95
N GLU A 169 0.51 -14.94 5.93
CA GLU A 169 0.24 -13.74 5.12
C GLU A 169 1.18 -12.58 5.49
N LEU A 170 1.44 -12.38 6.79
CA LEU A 170 2.42 -11.39 7.24
C LEU A 170 3.83 -11.74 6.76
N PHE A 171 4.23 -13.01 6.79
CA PHE A 171 5.54 -13.45 6.32
C PHE A 171 5.71 -13.16 4.83
N ASP A 172 4.73 -13.55 4.00
CA ASP A 172 4.75 -13.30 2.57
C ASP A 172 4.86 -11.79 2.26
N LEU A 173 4.12 -10.97 3.00
CA LEU A 173 4.22 -9.50 2.90
C LEU A 173 5.60 -8.98 3.29
N LEU A 174 6.23 -9.54 4.32
CA LEU A 174 7.55 -9.12 4.78
C LEU A 174 8.64 -9.50 3.76
N VAL A 175 8.51 -10.65 3.10
CA VAL A 175 9.42 -11.13 2.07
C VAL A 175 9.54 -10.13 0.91
N GLU A 176 8.46 -9.42 0.55
CA GLU A 176 8.49 -8.39 -0.51
C GLU A 176 9.46 -7.22 -0.23
N PHE A 177 9.82 -7.00 1.03
CA PHE A 177 10.78 -5.95 1.40
C PHE A 177 12.24 -6.35 1.21
N PHE A 178 12.52 -7.65 1.04
CA PHE A 178 13.87 -8.18 0.92
C PHE A 178 14.16 -8.57 -0.54
N PRO A 179 15.41 -8.40 -0.99
CA PRO A 179 15.78 -8.83 -2.34
C PRO A 179 15.74 -10.36 -2.45
N GLU A 180 15.47 -10.87 -3.65
CA GLU A 180 15.44 -12.32 -3.97
C GLU A 180 16.73 -13.05 -3.58
N THR A 181 17.84 -12.34 -3.41
CA THR A 181 19.12 -12.92 -2.96
C THR A 181 19.14 -13.25 -1.46
N MET A 182 18.17 -12.77 -0.68
CA MET A 182 18.07 -12.99 0.77
C MET A 182 16.88 -13.87 1.18
N THR A 183 16.09 -14.34 0.21
CA THR A 183 14.85 -15.11 0.40
C THR A 183 14.94 -16.42 -0.36
#